data_AF-A0A8S3XZR8-F1
#
_entry.id   AF-A0A8S3XZR8-F1
#
_cell.length_a   1.000
_cell.length_b   1.000
_cell.length_c   1.000
_cell.angle_alpha   90.00
_cell.angle_beta   90.00
_cell.angle_gamma   90.00
#
_symmetry.space_group_name_H-M   'P 1'
#
loop_
_entity.id
_entity.type
_entity.pdbx_description
1 polymer ?
#
loop_
_entity_poly.entity_id
_entity_poly.type
_entity_poly.pdbx_seq_one_letter_code
_entity_poly.pdbx_strand_id
1 'polypeptide(L)'
;MAGRATGQSSAIPAWRVRIEERIAKDRALIGRLICFRSCNTRSRIVRTVRMAFAGINFSLSQPDIMQKLTECIDDLKQRIAAWGQRIRRYTERSTHHNQNRLFQSEEFWHGLTGCITTGLRGSWCVTLCSLDSFKGSLETEVRSQALHYWGHSFGS
;
A
#
# COMPACT_ATOMS: atom_id res chain seq x y z
N MET A 1 -27.62 -30.35 7.03
CA MET A 1 -26.24 -30.12 7.50
C MET A 1 -25.78 -28.78 6.94
N ALA A 2 -25.68 -27.74 7.77
CA ALA A 2 -25.32 -26.40 7.32
C ALA A 2 -23.79 -26.26 7.28
N GLY A 3 -23.23 -26.11 6.09
CA GLY A 3 -21.82 -25.76 5.90
C GLY A 3 -21.60 -24.32 6.37
N ARG A 4 -20.87 -24.13 7.48
CA ARG A 4 -20.38 -22.81 7.89
C ARG A 4 -19.33 -22.35 6.88
N ALA A 5 -19.72 -21.46 5.98
CA ALA A 5 -18.78 -20.58 5.31
C ALA A 5 -18.16 -19.69 6.41
N THR A 6 -16.96 -20.04 6.87
CA THR A 6 -16.15 -19.12 7.68
C THR A 6 -15.82 -17.95 6.77
N GLY A 7 -16.60 -16.87 6.87
CA GLY A 7 -16.25 -15.60 6.27
C GLY A 7 -14.88 -15.22 6.80
N GLN A 8 -13.85 -15.37 5.96
CA GLN A 8 -12.52 -14.86 6.24
C GLN A 8 -12.67 -13.34 6.26
N SER A 9 -12.93 -12.78 7.44
CA SER A 9 -12.87 -11.35 7.66
C SER A 9 -11.54 -10.89 7.09
N SER A 10 -11.59 -10.01 6.10
CA SER A 10 -10.47 -9.35 5.43
C SER A 10 -9.74 -8.44 6.42
N ALA A 11 -9.17 -9.04 7.45
CA ALA A 11 -8.45 -8.34 8.49
C ALA A 11 -7.25 -7.64 7.86
N ILE A 12 -7.14 -6.33 8.11
CA ILE A 12 -6.00 -5.54 7.66
C ILE A 12 -4.73 -6.21 8.19
N PRO A 13 -3.75 -6.52 7.33
CA PRO A 13 -2.54 -7.18 7.76
C PRO A 13 -1.82 -6.37 8.85
N ALA A 14 -1.33 -7.05 9.90
CA ALA A 14 -0.67 -6.38 11.03
C ALA A 14 0.52 -5.49 10.61
N TRP A 15 1.24 -5.87 9.54
CA TRP A 15 2.33 -5.05 9.00
C TRP A 15 1.84 -3.69 8.49
N ARG A 16 0.63 -3.63 7.92
CA ARG A 16 0.05 -2.41 7.35
C ARG A 16 -0.33 -1.44 8.46
N VAL A 17 -1.00 -1.94 9.50
CA VAL A 17 -1.34 -1.17 10.70
C VAL A 17 -0.09 -0.53 11.31
N ARG A 18 1.00 -1.29 11.49
CA ARG A 18 2.25 -0.76 12.05
C ARG A 18 2.87 0.37 11.21
N ILE A 19 2.74 0.32 9.89
CA ILE A 19 3.25 1.38 9.02
C ILE A 19 2.32 2.60 9.08
N GLU A 20 1.01 2.40 9.07
CA GLU A 20 0.01 3.46 9.20
C GLU A 20 0.17 4.21 10.54
N GLU A 21 0.44 3.50 11.64
CA GLU A 21 0.77 4.11 12.93
C GLU A 21 2.03 4.96 12.89
N ARG A 22 3.08 4.53 12.17
CA ARG A 22 4.32 5.32 11.98
C ARG A 22 4.03 6.59 11.19
N ILE A 23 3.25 6.48 10.12
CA ILE A 23 2.82 7.63 9.32
C ILE A 23 1.99 8.60 10.17
N ALA A 24 1.07 8.09 10.99
CA ALA A 24 0.24 8.91 11.87
C ALA A 24 1.07 9.66 12.91
N LYS A 25 2.07 9.00 13.52
CA LYS A 25 3.03 9.63 14.44
C LYS A 25 3.81 10.76 13.75
N ASP A 26 4.33 10.50 12.56
CA ASP A 26 5.10 11.50 11.80
C ASP A 26 4.22 12.71 11.40
N ARG A 27 2.97 12.47 10.95
CA ARG A 27 1.99 13.54 10.66
C ARG A 27 1.65 14.37 11.89
N ALA A 28 1.43 13.72 13.04
CA ALA A 28 1.14 14.40 14.29
C ALA A 28 2.32 15.26 14.76
N LEU A 29 3.55 14.80 14.53
CA LEU A 29 4.74 15.58 14.84
C LEU A 29 4.86 16.81 13.91
N ILE A 30 4.69 16.63 12.60
CA ILE A 30 4.66 17.74 11.63
C ILE A 30 3.68 18.82 12.07
N GLY A 31 2.44 18.44 12.43
CA GLY A 31 1.43 19.40 12.89
C GLY A 31 1.89 20.23 14.09
N ARG A 32 2.54 19.61 15.08
CA ARG A 32 3.07 20.33 16.25
C ARG A 32 4.24 21.25 15.90
N LEU A 33 5.13 20.82 15.00
CA LEU A 33 6.25 21.65 14.54
C LEU A 33 5.75 22.87 13.75
N ILE A 34 4.72 22.70 12.92
CA ILE A 34 4.05 23.80 12.22
C ILE A 34 3.41 24.77 13.23
N CYS A 35 2.68 24.26 14.23
CA CYS A 35 2.13 25.12 15.29
C CYS A 35 3.22 25.94 16.00
N PHE A 36 4.36 25.33 16.31
CA PHE A 36 5.50 26.05 16.90
C PHE A 36 6.03 27.15 15.97
N ARG A 37 6.17 26.84 14.67
CA ARG A 37 6.60 27.81 13.64
C ARG A 37 5.62 28.99 13.53
N SER A 38 4.33 28.78 13.77
CA SER A 38 3.30 29.84 13.87
C SER A 38 3.30 30.57 15.22
N CYS A 39 4.43 30.60 15.93
CA CYS A 39 4.61 31.28 17.23
C CYS A 39 3.81 30.69 18.41
N ASN A 40 3.38 29.42 18.35
CA ASN A 40 2.74 28.78 19.49
C ASN A 40 3.79 28.29 20.52
N THR A 41 3.94 29.05 21.61
CA THR A 41 4.92 28.79 22.67
C THR A 41 4.35 28.00 23.85
N ARG A 42 3.16 27.39 23.73
CA ARG A 42 2.59 26.56 24.80
C ARG A 42 3.58 25.46 25.19
N SER A 43 3.75 25.25 26.49
CA SER A 43 4.74 24.32 27.07
C SER A 43 4.68 22.91 26.48
N ARG A 44 3.48 22.41 26.13
CA ARG A 44 3.29 21.10 25.47
C ARG A 44 3.92 21.05 24.07
N ILE A 45 3.80 22.12 23.29
CA ILE A 45 4.38 22.23 21.95
C ILE A 45 5.90 22.36 22.08
N VAL A 46 6.38 23.26 22.95
CA VAL A 46 7.82 23.45 23.21
C VAL A 46 8.49 22.15 23.67
N ARG A 47 7.85 21.38 24.56
CA ARG A 47 8.35 20.06 24.98
C ARG A 47 8.46 19.10 23.80
N THR A 48 7.45 19.08 22.91
CA THR A 48 7.49 18.24 21.71
C THR A 48 8.66 18.61 20.81
N VAL A 49 8.87 19.91 20.56
CA VAL A 49 10.00 20.41 19.77
C VAL A 49 11.33 19.99 20.40
N ARG A 50 11.52 20.20 21.71
CA ARG A 50 12.75 19.76 22.41
C ARG A 50 13.00 18.26 22.29
N MET A 51 11.94 17.45 22.34
CA MET A 51 12.05 15.99 22.15
C MET A 51 12.37 15.60 20.71
N ALA A 52 11.86 16.33 19.72
CA ALA A 52 12.16 16.09 18.31
C ALA A 52 13.64 16.32 17.97
N PHE A 53 14.27 17.27 18.66
CA PHE A 53 15.71 17.58 18.53
C PHE A 53 16.56 17.00 19.67
N ALA A 54 16.04 16.04 20.44
CA ALA A 54 16.79 15.42 21.52
C ALA A 54 18.06 14.74 20.96
N GLY A 55 19.22 15.04 21.55
CA GLY A 55 20.52 14.53 21.09
C GLY A 55 21.25 15.41 20.07
N ILE A 56 20.60 16.46 19.57
CA ILE A 56 21.25 17.53 18.82
C ILE A 56 21.47 18.70 19.79
N ASN A 57 22.60 19.41 19.70
CA ASN A 57 22.84 20.65 20.45
C ASN A 57 21.88 21.75 19.97
N PHE A 58 20.61 21.62 20.34
CA PHE A 58 19.51 22.43 19.89
C PHE A 58 19.05 23.36 21.02
N SER A 59 19.14 24.65 20.79
CA SER A 59 18.60 25.67 21.68
C SER A 59 17.54 26.51 20.96
N LEU A 60 16.44 26.77 21.67
CA LEU A 60 15.31 27.54 21.14
C LEU A 60 15.65 29.01 20.85
N SER A 61 16.78 29.49 21.37
CA SER A 61 17.25 30.86 21.19
C SER A 61 18.20 31.02 20.00
N GLN A 62 18.53 29.94 19.28
CA GLN A 62 19.43 30.05 18.12
C GLN A 62 18.72 30.74 16.95
N PRO A 63 19.43 31.60 16.19
CA PRO A 63 18.84 32.32 15.05
C PRO A 63 18.45 31.37 13.90
N ASP A 64 19.09 30.21 13.79
CA ASP A 64 18.89 29.21 12.73
C ASP A 64 17.74 28.22 13.01
N ILE A 65 17.00 28.41 14.10
CA ILE A 65 15.97 27.46 14.53
C ILE A 65 14.88 27.23 13.48
N MET A 66 14.47 28.27 12.76
CA MET A 66 13.41 28.17 11.75
C MET A 66 13.85 27.35 10.54
N GLN A 67 15.14 27.42 10.19
CA GLN A 67 15.72 26.60 9.14
C GLN A 67 15.75 25.13 9.57
N LYS A 68 16.31 24.82 10.74
CA LYS A 68 16.35 23.45 11.29
C LYS A 68 14.97 22.83 11.45
N LEU A 69 13.96 23.62 11.81
CA LEU A 69 12.56 23.17 11.85
C LEU A 69 12.03 22.80 10.47
N THR A 70 12.38 23.58 9.44
CA THR A 70 11.96 23.31 8.07
C THR A 70 12.59 22.03 7.56
N GLU A 71 13.91 21.86 7.77
CA GLU A 71 14.64 20.63 7.44
C GLU A 71 14.01 19.41 8.14
N CYS A 72 13.75 19.50 9.44
CA CYS A 72 13.09 18.42 10.19
C CYS A 72 11.69 18.09 9.65
N ILE A 73 10.90 19.09 9.26
CA ILE A 73 9.59 18.87 8.65
C ILE A 73 9.73 18.15 7.31
N ASP A 74 10.71 18.54 6.48
CA ASP A 74 10.92 17.92 5.18
C ASP A 74 11.43 16.48 5.30
N ASP A 75 12.31 16.19 6.26
CA ASP A 75 12.73 14.83 6.60
C ASP A 75 11.53 13.95 7.00
N LEU A 76 10.61 14.48 7.80
CA LEU A 76 9.38 13.76 8.18
C LEU A 76 8.47 13.52 6.97
N LYS A 77 8.36 14.47 6.04
CA LYS A 77 7.63 14.27 4.78
C LYS A 77 8.27 13.18 3.93
N GLN A 78 9.60 13.19 3.80
CA GLN A 78 10.34 12.16 3.06
C GLN A 78 10.13 10.77 3.68
N ARG A 79 10.16 10.67 5.02
CA ARG A 79 9.84 9.43 5.74
C ARG A 79 8.42 8.95 5.46
N ILE A 80 7.43 9.83 5.53
CA ILE A 80 6.04 9.49 5.21
C ILE A 80 5.93 8.97 3.78
N ALA A 81 6.58 9.62 2.81
CA ALA A 81 6.60 9.18 1.43
C ALA A 81 7.23 7.78 1.28
N ALA A 82 8.35 7.54 1.95
CA ALA A 82 9.01 6.23 1.97
C ALA A 82 8.12 5.12 2.56
N TRP A 83 7.41 5.41 3.66
CA TRP A 83 6.43 4.48 4.24
C TRP A 83 5.26 4.23 3.30
N GLY A 84 4.76 5.26 2.61
CA GLY A 84 3.71 5.12 1.59
C GLY A 84 4.15 4.19 0.44
N GLN A 85 5.37 4.36 -0.08
CA GLN A 85 5.92 3.47 -1.10
C GLN A 85 6.12 2.04 -0.58
N ARG A 86 6.43 1.86 0.70
CA ARG A 86 6.53 0.53 1.32
C ARG A 86 5.17 -0.17 1.37
N ILE A 87 4.10 0.55 1.74
CA ILE A 87 2.73 0.00 1.69
C ILE A 87 2.39 -0.45 0.27
N ARG A 88 2.60 0.42 -0.72
CA ARG A 88 2.32 0.11 -2.13
C ARG A 88 3.01 -1.19 -2.59
N ARG A 89 4.33 -1.28 -2.40
CA ARG A 89 5.11 -2.47 -2.77
C ARG A 89 4.65 -3.74 -2.07
N TYR A 90 4.23 -3.64 -0.80
CA TYR A 90 3.81 -4.81 -0.04
C TYR A 90 2.42 -5.29 -0.46
N THR A 91 1.53 -4.36 -0.78
CA THR A 91 0.23 -4.67 -1.39
C THR A 91 0.43 -5.35 -2.74
N GLU A 92 1.24 -4.77 -3.64
CA GLU A 92 1.55 -5.35 -4.96
C GLU A 92 2.10 -6.77 -4.84
N ARG A 93 3.07 -6.99 -3.95
CA ARG A 93 3.62 -8.34 -3.68
C ARG A 93 2.54 -9.32 -3.22
N SER A 94 1.66 -8.89 -2.31
CA SER A 94 0.58 -9.73 -1.80
C SER A 94 -0.41 -10.08 -2.91
N THR A 95 -0.74 -9.13 -3.79
CA THR A 95 -1.61 -9.34 -4.94
C THR A 95 -1.00 -10.34 -5.91
N HIS A 96 0.27 -10.16 -6.31
CA HIS A 96 0.96 -11.09 -7.20
C HIS A 96 1.07 -12.49 -6.59
N HIS A 97 1.36 -12.59 -5.30
CA HIS A 97 1.39 -13.88 -4.61
C HIS A 97 0.02 -14.59 -4.67
N ASN A 98 -1.07 -13.85 -4.46
CA ASN A 98 -2.42 -14.40 -4.56
C ASN A 98 -2.77 -14.82 -6.00
N GLN A 99 -2.46 -13.98 -6.99
CA GLN A 99 -2.67 -14.28 -8.41
C GLN A 99 -1.89 -15.52 -8.85
N ASN A 100 -0.61 -15.63 -8.47
CA ASN A 100 0.22 -16.79 -8.79
C ASN A 100 -0.33 -18.07 -8.14
N ARG A 101 -0.86 -17.99 -6.91
CA ARG A 101 -1.50 -19.14 -6.26
C ARG A 101 -2.77 -19.57 -6.97
N LEU A 102 -3.60 -18.62 -7.39
CA LEU A 102 -4.82 -18.92 -8.17
C LEU A 102 -4.45 -19.55 -9.50
N PHE A 103 -3.50 -18.97 -10.23
CA PHE A 103 -3.01 -19.49 -11.51
C PHE A 103 -2.46 -20.92 -11.38
N GLN A 104 -1.60 -21.18 -10.38
CA GLN A 104 -1.09 -22.54 -10.13
C GLN A 104 -2.21 -23.53 -9.81
N SER A 105 -3.25 -23.10 -9.07
CA SER A 105 -4.39 -23.97 -8.79
C SER A 105 -5.21 -24.26 -10.05
N GLU A 106 -5.43 -23.26 -10.92
CA GLU A 106 -6.14 -23.41 -12.19
C GLU A 106 -5.37 -24.30 -13.17
N GLU A 107 -4.07 -24.05 -13.38
CA GLU A 107 -3.21 -24.91 -14.21
C GLU A 107 -3.16 -26.35 -13.72
N PHE A 108 -3.12 -26.57 -12.40
CA PHE A 108 -3.19 -27.89 -11.81
C PHE A 108 -4.52 -28.60 -12.13
N TRP A 109 -5.64 -27.89 -12.03
CA TRP A 109 -6.95 -28.44 -12.39
C TRP A 109 -7.12 -28.69 -13.89
N HIS A 110 -6.56 -27.83 -14.74
CA HIS A 110 -6.52 -28.03 -16.20
C HIS A 110 -5.62 -29.22 -16.59
N GLY A 111 -4.51 -29.43 -15.89
CA GLY A 111 -3.67 -30.62 -16.05
C GLY A 111 -4.41 -31.91 -15.67
N LEU A 112 -5.13 -31.92 -14.55
CA LEU A 112 -5.91 -33.08 -14.11
C LEU A 112 -7.12 -33.36 -15.02
N THR A 113 -7.84 -32.34 -15.49
CA THR A 113 -8.94 -32.52 -16.45
C THR A 113 -8.46 -32.91 -17.84
N GLY A 114 -7.27 -32.47 -18.25
CA GLY A 114 -6.57 -32.98 -19.43
C GLY A 114 -6.14 -34.45 -19.28
N CYS A 115 -5.71 -34.89 -18.10
CA CYS A 115 -5.37 -36.29 -17.82
C CYS A 115 -6.59 -37.22 -17.73
N ILE A 116 -7.74 -36.74 -17.22
CA ILE A 116 -8.97 -37.53 -17.16
C ILE A 116 -9.60 -37.72 -18.55
N THR A 117 -9.50 -36.70 -19.42
CA THR A 117 -10.03 -36.77 -20.79
C THR A 117 -9.11 -37.54 -21.76
N THR A 118 -7.81 -37.65 -21.48
CA THR A 118 -6.85 -38.43 -22.28
C THR A 118 -6.70 -39.89 -21.84
N GLY A 119 -7.55 -40.36 -20.91
CA GLY A 119 -7.67 -41.76 -20.52
C GLY A 119 -8.22 -42.72 -21.60
N LEU A 120 -8.44 -42.25 -22.83
CA LEU A 120 -8.76 -43.09 -23.98
C LEU A 120 -7.77 -42.81 -25.13
N ARG A 121 -6.81 -43.73 -25.25
CA ARG A 121 -5.90 -43.96 -26.39
C ARG A 121 -4.97 -42.81 -26.78
N GLY A 122 -3.69 -43.01 -26.42
CA GLY A 122 -2.58 -43.13 -27.36
C GLY A 122 -2.47 -42.10 -28.48
N SER A 123 -1.42 -41.29 -28.40
CA SER A 123 -0.61 -40.73 -29.49
C SER A 123 -0.21 -39.31 -29.15
N TRP A 124 1.10 -39.09 -29.19
CA TRP A 124 1.75 -37.80 -29.09
C TRP A 124 1.08 -36.78 -30.03
N CYS A 125 0.69 -35.64 -29.49
CA CYS A 125 0.49 -34.45 -30.32
C CYS A 125 0.98 -33.23 -29.54
N VAL A 126 2.20 -32.83 -29.89
CA VAL A 126 2.70 -31.48 -29.71
C VAL A 126 1.81 -30.57 -30.55
N THR A 127 1.18 -29.56 -29.94
CA THR A 127 0.78 -28.37 -30.71
C THR A 127 1.05 -27.13 -29.88
N LEU A 128 1.99 -26.35 -30.40
CA LEU A 128 2.31 -25.00 -30.00
C LEU A 128 1.07 -24.09 -30.02
N CYS A 129 1.08 -23.14 -29.07
CA CYS A 129 0.64 -21.76 -29.22
C CYS A 129 -0.75 -21.50 -29.82
N SER A 130 -1.71 -21.21 -28.94
CA SER A 130 -2.67 -20.13 -29.19
C SER A 130 -2.53 -19.11 -28.05
N LEU A 131 -1.66 -18.13 -28.28
CA LEU A 131 -1.32 -17.06 -27.35
C LEU A 131 -1.95 -15.75 -27.82
N ASP A 132 -3.21 -15.78 -28.30
CA ASP A 132 -3.88 -14.59 -28.87
C ASP A 132 -5.36 -14.40 -28.51
N SER A 133 -5.93 -15.11 -27.53
CA SER A 133 -7.37 -14.94 -27.21
C SER A 133 -7.73 -14.52 -25.78
N PHE A 134 -6.77 -14.32 -24.87
CA PHE A 134 -7.09 -13.91 -23.49
C PHE A 134 -6.77 -12.44 -23.15
N LYS A 135 -6.30 -11.65 -24.14
CA LYS A 135 -5.95 -10.24 -23.92
C LYS A 135 -7.11 -9.26 -24.17
N GLY A 136 -8.23 -9.72 -24.74
CA GLY A 136 -9.34 -8.86 -25.16
C GLY A 136 -10.47 -8.66 -24.14
N SER A 137 -10.60 -9.51 -23.11
CA SER A 137 -11.82 -9.52 -22.27
C SER A 137 -11.66 -8.91 -20.88
N LEU A 138 -10.44 -8.59 -20.44
CA LEU A 138 -10.19 -7.96 -19.12
C LEU A 138 -9.94 -6.44 -19.22
N GLU A 139 -9.67 -5.89 -20.41
CA GLU A 139 -9.43 -4.45 -20.58
C GLU A 139 -10.72 -3.62 -20.72
N THR A 140 -11.86 -4.24 -21.03
CA THR A 140 -13.16 -3.56 -21.16
C THR A 140 -13.91 -3.43 -19.84
N GLU A 141 -13.74 -4.37 -18.90
CA GLU A 141 -14.47 -4.34 -17.63
C GLU A 141 -13.79 -3.46 -16.56
N VAL A 142 -12.46 -3.37 -16.57
CA VAL A 142 -11.70 -2.50 -15.65
C VAL A 142 -11.85 -1.01 -16.04
N ARG A 143 -12.04 -0.70 -17.33
CA ARG A 143 -12.30 0.68 -17.79
C ARG A 143 -13.72 1.18 -17.44
N SER A 144 -14.71 0.29 -17.34
CA SER A 144 -16.08 0.68 -16.97
C SER A 144 -16.21 1.03 -15.48
N GLN A 145 -15.47 0.36 -14.60
CA GLN A 145 -15.51 0.66 -13.15
C GLN A 145 -14.65 1.87 -12.73
N ALA A 146 -13.65 2.27 -13.53
CA ALA A 146 -12.80 3.42 -13.22
C ALA A 146 -13.45 4.79 -13.51
N LEU A 147 -14.46 4.86 -14.38
CA LEU A 147 -15.15 6.12 -14.73
C LEU A 147 -16.29 6.50 -13.79
N HIS A 148 -16.75 5.60 -12.93
CA HIS A 148 -17.85 5.89 -12.00
C HIS A 148 -17.41 6.40 -10.62
N TYR A 149 -16.10 6.42 -10.31
CA TYR A 149 -15.59 6.77 -8.97
C TYR A 149 -14.75 8.06 -8.90
N TRP A 150 -14.49 8.73 -10.04
CA TRP A 150 -13.65 9.94 -10.10
C TRP A 150 -14.23 11.10 -10.92
N GLY A 151 -15.54 11.09 -11.19
CA GLY A 151 -16.23 12.23 -11.82
C GLY A 151 -17.15 12.93 -10.82
N HIS A 152 -16.87 14.20 -10.53
CA HIS A 152 -17.65 15.17 -9.74
C HIS A 152 -17.32 15.31 -8.24
N SER A 153 -16.09 15.73 -7.98
CA SER A 153 -15.87 16.81 -7.00
C SER A 153 -14.72 17.69 -7.51
N PHE A 154 -14.98 19.00 -7.56
CA PHE A 154 -14.14 20.13 -7.96
C PHE A 154 -14.24 20.63 -9.41
N GLY A 155 -15.13 21.60 -9.59
CA GLY A 155 -15.15 22.61 -10.66
C GLY A 155 -16.04 23.77 -10.19
N SER A 156 -15.49 24.98 -10.21
CA SER A 156 -15.96 26.25 -9.59
C SER A 156 -17.37 26.73 -9.91
#